data_AF-A0A7S1Y3J6-F1
#
_entry.id   AF-A0A7S1Y3J6-F1
#
_cell.length_a   1.000
_cell.length_b   1.000
_cell.length_c   1.000
_cell.angle_alpha   90.00
_cell.angle_beta   90.00
_cell.angle_gamma   90.00
#
_symmetry.space_group_name_H-M   'P 1'
#
loop_
_entity.id
_entity.type
_entity.pdbx_description
1 polymer ?
#
loop_
_entity_poly.entity_id
_entity_poly.type
_entity_poly.pdbx_seq_one_letter_code
_entity_poly.pdbx_strand_id
1 'polypeptide(L)'
;KSEFDLLGGQQLVDSIPPTPLALLFVALLLEQKVVFSSSQRSLLMSAVNGMLQLLDPVGWAHLVVPLVPSALAKDLLQYPAPFIVGIPSEDSGNIQLLSNLPRDVTLVDLDVGRVIL
;
A
#
# COMPACT_ATOMS: atom_id res chain seq x y z
N LYS A 1 2.14 -0.45 25.31
CA LYS A 1 1.97 -0.06 23.89
C LYS A 1 1.33 -1.24 23.19
N SER A 2 0.30 -1.03 22.36
CA SER A 2 -0.33 -2.15 21.66
C SER A 2 0.66 -2.74 20.65
N GLU A 3 0.51 -4.01 20.27
CA GLU A 3 1.32 -4.65 19.21
C GLU A 3 1.23 -3.85 17.90
N PHE A 4 0.04 -3.31 17.62
CA PHE A 4 -0.24 -2.37 16.54
C PHE A 4 0.69 -1.15 16.51
N ASP A 5 0.93 -0.52 17.67
CA ASP A 5 1.78 0.67 17.77
C ASP A 5 3.27 0.35 17.57
N LEU A 6 3.71 -0.86 17.97
CA LEU A 6 5.11 -1.28 17.87
C LEU A 6 5.55 -1.54 16.43
N LEU A 7 4.58 -1.84 15.59
CA LEU A 7 4.76 -2.37 14.26
C LEU A 7 4.39 -1.34 13.16
N GLY A 8 4.30 -0.06 13.54
CA GLY A 8 4.11 1.05 12.61
C GLY A 8 2.66 1.45 12.34
N GLY A 9 1.68 0.84 13.02
CA GLY A 9 0.25 1.16 12.86
C GLY A 9 -0.09 2.62 13.15
N GLN A 10 0.63 3.26 14.09
CA GLN A 10 0.47 4.69 14.34
C GLN A 10 0.85 5.54 13.11
N GLN A 11 1.93 5.19 12.41
CA GLN A 11 2.37 5.95 11.23
C GLN A 11 1.36 5.88 10.08
N LEU A 12 0.67 4.74 9.94
CA LEU A 12 -0.42 4.57 8.98
C LEU A 12 -1.61 5.47 9.30
N VAL A 13 -2.05 5.47 10.56
CA VAL A 13 -3.21 6.27 11.00
C VAL A 13 -2.91 7.76 10.91
N ASP A 14 -1.66 8.16 11.17
CA ASP A 14 -1.23 9.54 11.05
C ASP A 14 -1.10 9.99 9.57
N SER A 15 -0.83 9.07 8.64
CA SER A 15 -0.61 9.40 7.22
C SER A 15 -1.88 9.35 6.36
N ILE A 16 -2.93 8.65 6.78
CA ILE A 16 -4.19 8.53 6.01
C ILE A 16 -5.39 8.98 6.86
N PRO A 17 -6.23 9.92 6.37
CA PRO A 17 -7.46 10.29 7.07
C PRO A 17 -8.42 9.10 7.24
N PRO A 18 -9.36 9.15 8.21
CA PRO A 18 -10.19 8.00 8.55
C PRO A 18 -11.04 7.44 7.40
N THR A 19 -11.61 8.31 6.55
CA THR A 19 -12.47 7.87 5.44
C THR A 19 -11.68 7.14 4.34
N PRO A 20 -10.58 7.69 3.78
CA PRO A 20 -9.72 6.93 2.88
C PRO A 20 -9.13 5.67 3.52
N LEU A 21 -8.78 5.69 4.81
CA LEU A 21 -8.28 4.50 5.51
C LEU A 21 -9.34 3.39 5.55
N ALA A 22 -10.60 3.73 5.82
CA ALA A 22 -11.70 2.77 5.77
C ALA A 22 -11.92 2.23 4.35
N LEU A 23 -11.80 3.05 3.31
CA LEU A 23 -11.89 2.61 1.91
C LEU A 23 -10.75 1.65 1.55
N LEU A 24 -9.53 1.95 1.97
CA LEU A 24 -8.38 1.07 1.80
C LEU A 24 -8.60 -0.27 2.51
N PHE A 25 -9.09 -0.25 3.74
CA PHE A 25 -9.41 -1.47 4.48
C PHE A 25 -10.45 -2.32 3.73
N VAL A 26 -11.51 -1.71 3.21
CA VAL A 26 -12.52 -2.41 2.40
C VAL A 26 -11.92 -2.92 1.08
N ALA A 27 -11.07 -2.16 0.41
CA ALA A 27 -10.39 -2.59 -0.83
C ALA A 27 -9.54 -3.86 -0.60
N LEU A 28 -8.84 -3.94 0.53
CA LEU A 28 -8.11 -5.14 0.92
C LEU A 28 -9.05 -6.30 1.30
N LEU A 29 -10.15 -6.05 2.02
CA LEU A 29 -11.13 -7.13 2.28
C LEU A 29 -11.78 -7.68 1.00
N LEU A 30 -11.82 -6.88 -0.07
CA LEU A 30 -12.28 -7.27 -1.40
C LEU A 30 -11.18 -7.87 -2.28
N GLU A 31 -10.00 -8.13 -1.72
CA GLU A 31 -8.84 -8.69 -2.42
C GLU A 31 -8.47 -7.88 -3.69
N GLN A 32 -8.52 -6.55 -3.62
CA GLN A 32 -8.08 -5.69 -4.73
C GLN A 32 -6.55 -5.63 -4.84
N LYS A 33 -6.05 -5.25 -6.02
CA LYS A 33 -4.63 -4.95 -6.22
C LYS A 33 -4.33 -3.57 -5.67
N VAL A 34 -3.49 -3.49 -4.64
CA VAL A 34 -3.20 -2.22 -3.94
C VAL A 34 -1.73 -1.85 -4.06
N VAL A 35 -1.48 -0.63 -4.52
CA VAL A 35 -0.16 0.01 -4.56
C VAL A 35 -0.11 1.10 -3.49
N PHE A 36 0.81 0.97 -2.54
CA PHE A 36 1.21 2.04 -1.64
C PHE A 36 2.32 2.86 -2.29
N SER A 37 2.25 4.18 -2.17
CA SER A 37 3.23 5.13 -2.69
C SER A 37 3.62 6.14 -1.61
N SER A 38 4.91 6.40 -1.48
CA SER A 38 5.46 7.44 -0.61
C SER A 38 6.89 7.77 -1.01
N SER A 39 7.32 8.99 -0.71
CA SER A 39 8.73 9.41 -0.74
C SER A 39 9.51 8.84 0.44
N GLN A 40 8.84 8.34 1.48
CA GLN A 40 9.46 7.77 2.68
C GLN A 40 9.32 6.25 2.70
N ARG A 41 10.45 5.55 2.47
CA ARG A 41 10.48 4.06 2.47
C ARG A 41 10.08 3.43 3.80
N SER A 42 10.41 4.09 4.92
CA SER A 42 9.98 3.65 6.25
C SER A 42 8.47 3.70 6.40
N LEU A 43 7.81 4.74 5.86
CA LEU A 43 6.37 4.89 5.89
C LEU A 43 5.67 3.80 5.06
N LEU A 44 6.22 3.45 3.88
CA LEU A 44 5.70 2.32 3.08
C LEU A 44 5.69 1.00 3.86
N MET A 45 6.83 0.66 4.48
CA MET A 45 6.96 -0.57 5.27
C MET A 45 5.96 -0.59 6.43
N SER A 46 5.91 0.49 7.20
CA SER A 46 5.02 0.62 8.36
C SER A 46 3.54 0.63 7.96
N ALA A 47 3.18 1.30 6.87
CA ALA A 47 1.80 1.38 6.40
C ALA A 47 1.27 0.02 5.95
N VAL A 48 2.05 -0.71 5.15
CA VAL A 48 1.69 -2.06 4.71
C VAL A 48 1.53 -2.99 5.92
N ASN A 49 2.48 -2.96 6.85
CA ASN A 49 2.44 -3.81 8.03
C ASN A 49 1.31 -3.44 9.02
N GLY A 50 1.00 -2.15 9.15
CA GLY A 50 -0.17 -1.67 9.89
C GLY A 50 -1.48 -2.15 9.27
N MET A 51 -1.59 -2.13 7.94
CA MET A 51 -2.77 -2.65 7.25
C MET A 51 -2.93 -4.16 7.41
N LEU A 52 -1.84 -4.93 7.35
CA LEU A 52 -1.91 -6.37 7.58
C LEU A 52 -2.42 -6.71 8.98
N GLN A 53 -2.02 -5.96 10.01
CA GLN A 53 -2.55 -6.15 11.36
C GLN A 53 -4.01 -5.73 11.49
N LEU A 54 -4.45 -4.69 10.77
CA LEU A 54 -5.87 -4.35 10.73
C LEU A 54 -6.72 -5.47 10.11
N LEU A 55 -6.12 -6.28 9.23
CA LEU A 55 -6.79 -7.45 8.64
C LEU A 55 -6.85 -8.65 9.59
N ASP A 56 -6.14 -8.65 10.72
CA ASP A 56 -6.26 -9.76 11.68
C ASP A 56 -7.65 -9.79 12.33
N PRO A 57 -8.28 -10.98 12.49
CA PRO A 57 -7.76 -12.33 12.23
C PRO A 57 -8.06 -12.88 10.82
N VAL A 58 -8.64 -12.09 9.91
CA VAL A 58 -8.95 -12.52 8.53
C VAL A 58 -7.66 -12.89 7.79
N GLY A 59 -6.63 -12.05 7.95
CA GLY A 59 -5.33 -12.20 7.30
C GLY A 59 -5.35 -11.87 5.80
N TRP A 60 -4.15 -11.80 5.21
CA TRP A 60 -3.97 -11.60 3.77
C TRP A 60 -3.21 -12.80 3.17
N ALA A 61 -3.78 -13.42 2.14
CA ALA A 61 -3.25 -14.67 1.58
C ALA A 61 -2.42 -14.49 0.29
N HIS A 62 -2.31 -13.26 -0.23
CA HIS A 62 -1.70 -13.00 -1.53
C HIS A 62 -0.32 -12.33 -1.41
N LEU A 63 0.23 -11.95 -2.57
CA LEU A 63 1.56 -11.35 -2.65
C LEU A 63 1.63 -10.05 -1.83
N VAL A 64 2.68 -9.92 -1.03
CA VAL A 64 3.01 -8.70 -0.29
C VAL A 64 4.47 -8.34 -0.55
N VAL A 65 4.71 -7.17 -1.15
CA VAL A 65 6.06 -6.63 -1.38
C VAL A 65 6.07 -5.15 -0.94
N PRO A 66 6.30 -4.86 0.35
CA PRO A 66 6.14 -3.51 0.88
C PRO A 66 7.16 -2.49 0.33
N LEU A 67 8.27 -2.97 -0.23
CA LEU A 67 9.24 -2.17 -0.98
C LEU A 67 9.63 -2.94 -2.24
N VAL A 68 9.09 -2.52 -3.37
CA VAL A 68 9.36 -3.13 -4.66
C VAL A 68 10.69 -2.62 -5.23
N PRO A 69 11.61 -3.51 -5.65
CA PRO A 69 12.75 -3.11 -6.45
C PRO A 69 12.28 -2.48 -7.76
N SER A 70 12.83 -1.33 -8.17
CA SER A 70 12.34 -0.56 -9.31
C SER A 70 12.34 -1.37 -10.63
N ALA A 71 13.22 -2.37 -10.76
CA ALA A 71 13.27 -3.28 -11.90
C ALA A 71 12.04 -4.21 -12.03
N LEU A 72 11.36 -4.52 -10.92
CA LEU A 72 10.20 -5.44 -10.88
C LEU A 72 8.85 -4.71 -10.82
N ALA A 73 8.84 -3.39 -10.60
CA ALA A 73 7.61 -2.63 -10.40
C ALA A 73 6.63 -2.77 -11.57
N LYS A 74 7.13 -2.75 -12.81
CA LYS A 74 6.28 -2.92 -14.00
C LYS A 74 5.67 -4.32 -14.09
N ASP A 75 6.47 -5.35 -13.82
CA ASP A 75 6.03 -6.74 -13.93
C ASP A 75 5.00 -7.09 -12.85
N LEU A 76 5.19 -6.59 -11.63
CA LEU A 76 4.25 -6.79 -10.53
C LEU A 76 2.89 -6.13 -10.79
N LEU A 77 2.84 -4.97 -11.45
CA LEU A 77 1.56 -4.36 -11.82
C LEU A 77 0.77 -5.18 -12.86
N GLN A 78 1.45 -6.00 -13.66
CA GLN A 78 0.81 -6.94 -14.59
C GLN A 78 0.43 -8.27 -13.93
N TYR A 79 0.75 -8.46 -12.65
CA TYR A 79 0.46 -9.69 -11.94
C TYR A 79 -1.06 -9.93 -11.89
N PRO A 80 -1.55 -11.13 -12.26
CA PRO A 80 -2.98 -11.35 -12.47
C PRO A 80 -3.78 -11.52 -11.17
N ALA A 81 -3.13 -11.88 -10.07
CA ALA A 81 -3.77 -12.08 -8.77
C ALA A 81 -3.68 -10.82 -7.88
N PRO A 82 -4.47 -10.75 -6.80
CA PRO A 82 -4.38 -9.66 -5.83
C PRO A 82 -2.97 -9.50 -5.26
N PHE A 83 -2.62 -8.28 -4.88
CA PHE A 83 -1.35 -7.98 -4.25
C PHE A 83 -1.42 -6.73 -3.39
N ILE A 84 -0.46 -6.64 -2.46
CA ILE A 84 -0.10 -5.41 -1.77
C ILE A 84 1.35 -5.11 -2.12
N VAL A 85 1.62 -3.97 -2.77
CA VAL A 85 2.98 -3.58 -3.12
C VAL A 85 3.26 -2.13 -2.73
N GLY A 86 4.48 -1.83 -2.30
CA GLY A 86 4.92 -0.46 -2.03
C GLY A 86 5.95 0.02 -3.05
N ILE A 87 5.66 1.14 -3.69
CA ILE A 87 6.49 1.75 -4.72
C ILE A 87 7.03 3.09 -4.20
N PRO A 88 8.35 3.25 -4.05
CA PRO A 88 8.96 4.53 -3.68
C PRO A 88 8.69 5.58 -4.77
N SER A 89 8.02 6.68 -4.43
CA SER A 89 7.71 7.77 -5.37
C SER A 89 8.92 8.65 -5.69
N GLU A 90 9.93 8.65 -4.82
CA GLU A 90 11.20 9.38 -4.97
C GLU A 90 12.05 8.87 -6.14
N ASP A 91 11.87 7.61 -6.55
CA ASP A 91 12.61 7.01 -7.66
C ASP A 91 12.08 7.54 -8.99
N SER A 92 12.93 8.20 -9.78
CA SER A 92 12.54 8.87 -11.04
C SER A 92 11.80 7.96 -12.02
N GLY A 93 12.13 6.66 -12.05
CA GLY A 93 11.48 5.67 -12.91
C GLY A 93 10.05 5.30 -12.49
N ASN A 94 9.69 5.53 -11.22
CA ASN A 94 8.41 5.14 -10.65
C ASN A 94 7.34 6.24 -10.81
N ILE A 95 7.72 7.50 -10.97
CA ILE A 95 6.78 8.63 -11.14
C ILE A 95 5.86 8.37 -12.34
N GLN A 96 6.43 7.99 -13.48
CA GLN A 96 5.65 7.72 -14.69
C GLN A 96 4.77 6.47 -14.56
N LEU A 97 5.22 5.50 -13.75
CA LEU A 97 4.49 4.26 -13.47
C LEU A 97 3.25 4.55 -12.60
N LEU A 98 3.44 5.28 -11.50
CA LEU A 98 2.38 5.68 -10.56
C LEU A 98 1.34 6.59 -11.22
N SER A 99 1.74 7.34 -12.26
CA SER A 99 0.83 8.20 -13.03
C SER A 99 -0.03 7.42 -14.04
N ASN A 100 0.34 6.18 -14.36
CA ASN A 100 -0.31 5.35 -15.40
C ASN A 100 -0.54 3.92 -14.89
N LEU A 101 -1.19 3.81 -13.72
CA LEU A 101 -1.54 2.50 -13.17
C LEU A 101 -2.69 1.85 -13.96
N PRO A 102 -2.73 0.50 -14.02
CA PRO A 102 -3.88 -0.23 -14.52
C PRO A 102 -5.17 0.13 -13.78
N ARG A 103 -6.32 0.02 -14.45
CA ARG A 103 -7.63 0.43 -13.89
C ARG A 103 -8.12 -0.44 -12.74
N ASP A 104 -7.58 -1.64 -12.60
CA ASP A 104 -7.89 -2.60 -11.54
C ASP A 104 -6.93 -2.48 -10.35
N VAL A 105 -6.09 -1.42 -10.31
CA VAL A 105 -5.13 -1.16 -9.24
C VAL A 105 -5.55 0.07 -8.45
N THR A 106 -5.76 -0.12 -7.15
CA THR A 106 -5.99 0.95 -6.18
C THR A 106 -4.66 1.58 -5.77
N LEU A 107 -4.56 2.90 -5.88
CA LEU A 107 -3.38 3.67 -5.44
C LEU A 107 -3.64 4.30 -4.07
N VAL A 108 -2.71 4.08 -3.14
CA VAL A 108 -2.66 4.71 -1.82
C VAL A 108 -1.45 5.64 -1.79
N ASP A 109 -1.69 6.94 -1.86
CA ASP A 109 -0.67 7.96 -1.68
C ASP A 109 -0.57 8.34 -0.20
N LEU A 110 0.50 7.89 0.46
CA LEU A 110 0.74 8.11 1.87
C LEU A 110 1.29 9.51 2.18
N ASP A 111 1.86 10.20 1.18
CA ASP A 111 2.39 11.55 1.38
C ASP A 111 1.26 12.59 1.39
N VAL A 112 0.19 12.31 0.64
CA VAL A 112 -1.00 13.17 0.54
C VAL A 112 -2.19 12.65 1.37
N GLY A 113 -2.16 11.39 1.79
CA GLY A 113 -3.24 10.74 2.53
C GLY A 113 -4.47 10.46 1.65
N ARG A 114 -4.25 9.96 0.43
CA ARG A 114 -5.33 9.71 -0.55
C ARG A 114 -5.38 8.24 -0.97
N VAL A 115 -6.59 7.78 -1.24
CA VAL A 115 -6.86 6.46 -1.81
C VAL A 115 -7.66 6.67 -3.10
N ILE A 116 -7.15 6.16 -4.20
CA ILE A 116 -7.73 6.26 -5.55
C ILE A 116 -8.09 4.84 -5.98
N LEU A 117 -9.39 4.57 -6.06
CA LEU A 117 -9.98 3.29 -6.44
C LEU A 117 -10.09 3.13 -7.96
#